data_AF-A0AAW6HVX2-F1
#
_entry.id   AF-A0AAW6HVX2-F1
#
_cell.length_a   1.000
_cell.length_b   1.000
_cell.length_c   1.000
_cell.angle_alpha   90.00
_cell.angle_beta   90.00
_cell.angle_gamma   90.00
#
_symmetry.space_group_name_H-M   'P 1'
#
loop_
_entity.id
_entity.type
_entity.pdbx_description
1 polymer ?
#
loop_
_entity_poly.entity_id
_entity_poly.type
_entity_poly.pdbx_seq_one_letter_code
_entity_poly.pdbx_strand_id
1 'polypeptide(L)'
;MVINDNIPDQTLTGNWTGFAFINGKLVTPERRSIEEWQLRWISLTCTLAREWQKMMEETRAAAPQDGLAASDPQHITNAPQKTVLRKRRYPATGTASIIVLRQVLIQRQQKHKASP
;
A
#
# COMPACT_ATOMS: atom_id res chain seq x y z
N MET A 1 -19.27 16.12 -25.43
CA MET A 1 -18.24 15.21 -25.96
C MET A 1 -18.34 13.94 -25.12
N VAL A 2 -18.93 12.88 -25.67
CA VAL A 2 -19.04 11.59 -24.98
C VAL A 2 -17.67 10.95 -25.05
N ILE A 3 -16.98 10.86 -23.91
CA ILE A 3 -15.78 10.02 -23.83
C ILE A 3 -16.34 8.60 -23.81
N ASN A 4 -16.11 7.83 -24.87
CA ASN A 4 -16.34 6.40 -24.81
C ASN A 4 -15.28 5.85 -23.84
N ASP A 5 -15.65 5.70 -22.57
CA ASP A 5 -14.78 5.18 -21.50
C ASP A 5 -14.48 3.67 -21.65
N ASN A 6 -14.89 3.05 -22.76
CA ASN A 6 -14.65 1.64 -23.00
C ASN A 6 -13.17 1.42 -23.38
N ILE A 7 -12.41 0.84 -22.44
CA ILE A 7 -11.04 0.39 -22.70
C ILE A 7 -11.13 -0.84 -23.62
N PRO A 8 -10.59 -0.76 -24.85
CA PRO A 8 -10.67 -1.87 -25.79
C PRO A 8 -9.91 -3.08 -25.27
N ASP A 9 -10.39 -4.26 -25.65
CA ASP A 9 -9.68 -5.50 -25.35
C ASP A 9 -8.30 -5.47 -26.01
N GLN A 10 -7.26 -5.68 -25.20
CA GLN A 10 -5.88 -5.56 -25.65
C GLN A 10 -4.99 -6.56 -24.92
N THR A 11 -4.20 -7.32 -25.68
CA THR A 11 -3.09 -8.13 -25.13
C THR A 11 -1.84 -7.25 -25.01
N LEU A 12 -1.22 -7.24 -23.83
CA LEU A 12 0.01 -6.48 -23.59
C LEU A 12 1.24 -7.35 -23.92
N THR A 13 2.31 -6.73 -24.46
CA THR A 13 3.50 -7.44 -24.97
C THR A 13 4.78 -7.06 -24.19
N GLY A 14 5.87 -7.80 -24.40
CA GLY A 14 7.16 -7.54 -23.74
C GLY A 14 7.12 -7.90 -22.24
N ASN A 15 7.58 -6.99 -21.37
CA ASN A 15 7.52 -7.18 -19.90
C ASN A 15 6.09 -7.32 -19.35
N TRP A 16 5.08 -7.03 -20.18
CA TRP A 16 3.66 -7.18 -19.87
C TRP A 16 3.05 -8.46 -20.43
N THR A 17 3.87 -9.39 -20.94
CA THR A 17 3.40 -10.69 -21.41
C THR A 17 2.58 -11.39 -20.33
N GLY A 18 1.38 -11.85 -20.70
CA GLY A 18 0.43 -12.48 -19.79
C GLY A 18 -0.57 -11.52 -19.13
N PHE A 19 -0.43 -10.21 -19.32
CA PHE A 19 -1.44 -9.23 -18.95
C PHE A 19 -2.33 -8.89 -20.15
N ALA A 20 -3.62 -8.66 -19.91
CA ALA A 20 -4.56 -8.23 -20.92
C ALA A 20 -5.66 -7.33 -20.35
N PHE A 21 -6.19 -6.41 -21.14
CA PHE A 21 -7.48 -5.79 -20.87
C PHE A 21 -8.57 -6.60 -21.54
N ILE A 22 -9.59 -7.00 -20.78
CA ILE A 22 -10.76 -7.74 -21.26
C ILE A 22 -12.00 -7.14 -20.59
N ASN A 23 -12.94 -6.62 -21.38
CA ASN A 23 -14.17 -5.97 -20.89
C ASN A 23 -13.90 -4.89 -19.83
N GLY A 24 -12.91 -4.02 -20.07
CA GLY A 24 -12.52 -2.96 -19.12
C GLY A 24 -11.73 -3.44 -17.89
N LYS A 25 -11.49 -4.74 -17.72
CA LYS A 25 -10.76 -5.31 -16.57
C LYS A 25 -9.33 -5.68 -16.95
N LEU A 26 -8.38 -5.42 -16.04
CA LEU A 26 -7.02 -5.91 -16.20
C LEU A 26 -6.94 -7.36 -15.72
N VAL A 27 -6.65 -8.27 -16.64
CA VAL A 27 -6.36 -9.68 -16.35
C VAL A 27 -4.85 -9.85 -16.22
N THR A 28 -4.44 -10.51 -15.14
CA THR A 28 -3.05 -10.81 -14.80
C THR A 28 -2.64 -12.21 -15.31
N PRO A 29 -1.34 -12.52 -15.44
CA PRO A 29 -0.86 -13.84 -15.83
C PRO A 29 -1.38 -14.97 -14.93
N GLU A 30 -1.60 -14.68 -13.65
CA GLU A 30 -2.17 -15.61 -12.67
C GLU A 30 -3.69 -15.78 -12.81
N ARG A 31 -4.28 -15.27 -13.90
CA ARG A 31 -5.73 -15.29 -14.22
C ARG A 31 -6.59 -14.55 -13.19
N ARG A 32 -6.03 -13.57 -12.49
CA ARG A 32 -6.82 -12.68 -11.63
C ARG A 32 -7.30 -11.48 -12.44
N SER A 33 -8.58 -11.15 -12.32
CA SER A 33 -9.18 -9.95 -12.88
C SER A 33 -9.16 -8.81 -11.86
N ILE A 34 -8.72 -7.63 -12.29
CA ILE A 34 -8.73 -6.39 -11.52
C ILE A 34 -9.72 -5.43 -12.17
N GLU A 35 -10.73 -5.03 -11.42
CA GLU A 35 -11.77 -4.10 -11.86
C GLU A 35 -11.23 -2.67 -12.01
N GLU A 36 -11.87 -1.85 -12.84
CA GLU A 36 -11.49 -0.45 -13.08
C GLU A 36 -11.34 0.37 -11.79
N TRP A 37 -12.27 0.21 -10.85
CA TRP A 37 -12.23 0.92 -9.58
C TRP A 37 -11.05 0.48 -8.69
N GLN A 38 -10.56 -0.75 -8.85
CA GLN A 38 -9.39 -1.28 -8.14
C GLN A 38 -8.09 -0.73 -8.72
N LEU A 39 -8.03 -0.55 -10.05
CA LEU A 39 -6.88 0.06 -10.73
C LEU A 39 -6.54 1.44 -10.17
N ARG A 40 -7.55 2.20 -9.71
CA ARG A 40 -7.39 3.51 -9.08
C ARG A 40 -6.47 3.50 -7.86
N TRP A 41 -6.32 2.35 -7.20
CA TRP A 41 -5.52 2.20 -5.99
C TRP A 41 -4.14 1.58 -6.23
N ILE A 42 -3.83 1.11 -7.44
CA ILE A 42 -2.56 0.44 -7.73
C ILE A 42 -1.38 1.37 -7.49
N SER A 43 -1.42 2.59 -8.04
CA SER A 43 -0.33 3.56 -7.86
C SER A 43 -0.09 3.91 -6.38
N LEU A 44 -1.17 4.10 -5.62
CA LEU A 44 -1.11 4.37 -4.17
C LEU A 44 -0.50 3.17 -3.42
N THR A 45 -0.98 1.96 -3.70
CA THR A 45 -0.52 0.75 -3.01
C THR A 45 0.95 0.47 -3.29
N CYS A 46 1.38 0.57 -4.57
CA CYS A 46 2.79 0.45 -4.93
C CYS A 46 3.66 1.53 -4.28
N THR A 47 3.15 2.76 -4.14
CA THR A 47 3.89 3.85 -3.48
C THR A 47 4.07 3.58 -1.99
N LEU A 48 3.00 3.21 -1.29
CA LEU A 48 3.07 2.83 0.12
C LEU A 48 4.00 1.63 0.35
N ALA A 49 3.95 0.62 -0.52
CA ALA A 49 4.84 -0.54 -0.44
C ALA A 49 6.32 -0.14 -0.62
N ARG A 50 6.63 0.75 -1.56
CA ARG A 50 7.99 1.29 -1.74
C ARG A 50 8.47 2.11 -0.54
N GLU A 51 7.61 2.97 0.00
CA GLU A 51 7.93 3.76 1.18
C GLU A 51 8.21 2.86 2.39
N TRP A 52 7.38 1.84 2.58
CA TRP A 52 7.59 0.84 3.62
C TRP A 52 8.93 0.11 3.44
N GLN A 53 9.22 -0.36 2.24
CA GLN A 53 10.49 -1.03 1.93
C GLN A 53 11.69 -0.14 2.27
N LYS A 54 11.65 1.14 1.86
CA LYS A 54 12.70 2.11 2.16
C LYS A 54 12.87 2.31 3.67
N MET A 55 11.77 2.46 4.41
CA MET A 55 11.83 2.57 5.87
C MET A 55 12.45 1.33 6.52
N MET A 56 12.11 0.12 6.04
CA MET A 56 12.68 -1.12 6.57
C MET A 56 14.18 -1.26 6.25
N GLU A 57 14.60 -0.81 5.06
CA GLU A 57 16.01 -0.77 4.68
C GLU A 57 16.82 0.22 5.53
N GLU A 58 16.28 1.42 5.77
CA GLU A 58 16.88 2.41 6.69
C GLU A 58 17.02 1.84 8.10
N THR A 59 16.00 1.13 8.62
CA THR A 59 16.10 0.49 9.94
C THR A 59 17.14 -0.64 9.98
N ARG A 60 17.31 -1.39 8.88
CA ARG A 60 18.33 -2.44 8.78
C ARG A 60 19.73 -1.83 8.72
N ALA A 61 19.91 -0.71 8.02
CA ALA A 61 21.17 0.00 7.92
C ALA A 61 21.58 0.70 9.22
N ALA A 62 20.60 1.14 10.03
CA ALA A 62 20.83 1.77 11.33
C ALA A 62 21.05 0.76 12.48
N ALA A 63 20.86 -0.55 12.24
CA ALA A 63 21.17 -1.56 13.23
C ALA A 63 22.69 -1.65 13.45
N PRO A 64 23.21 -1.60 14.69
CA PRO A 64 24.63 -1.75 14.95
C PRO A 64 25.13 -3.10 14.40
N GLN A 65 26.17 -3.08 13.57
CA GLN A 65 26.84 -4.29 13.08
C GLN A 65 27.81 -4.89 14.12
N ASP A 66 27.51 -4.76 15.40
CA ASP A 66 28.30 -5.36 16.47
C ASP A 66 27.40 -6.23 17.34
N GLY A 67 27.71 -7.53 17.37
CA GLY A 67 27.20 -8.44 18.38
C GLY A 67 26.50 -9.67 17.81
N LEU A 68 27.28 -10.61 17.29
CA LEU A 68 26.99 -12.03 17.47
C LEU A 68 27.05 -12.31 18.99
N ALA A 69 26.01 -11.94 19.73
CA ALA A 69 25.83 -12.30 21.12
C ALA A 69 24.36 -12.64 21.32
N ALA A 70 24.15 -13.92 21.61
CA ALA A 70 22.89 -14.58 21.89
C ALA A 70 21.88 -13.69 22.63
N SER A 71 20.65 -13.62 22.12
CA SER A 71 19.48 -13.28 22.91
C SER A 71 18.24 -13.95 22.30
N ASP A 72 17.97 -15.13 22.85
CA ASP A 72 16.68 -15.77 23.11
C ASP A 72 15.47 -15.48 22.20
N PRO A 73 14.92 -16.48 21.49
CA PRO A 73 13.72 -16.35 20.67
C PRO A 73 12.44 -16.53 21.51
N GLN A 74 12.18 -15.70 22.51
CA GLN A 74 10.92 -15.78 23.27
C GLN A 74 10.42 -14.43 23.78
N HIS A 75 9.74 -13.65 22.93
CA HIS A 75 8.60 -12.83 23.38
C HIS A 75 7.75 -12.29 22.21
N ILE A 76 6.97 -13.13 21.55
CA ILE A 76 5.86 -12.67 20.69
C ILE A 76 4.58 -12.76 21.52
N THR A 77 4.27 -11.72 22.30
CA THR A 77 2.95 -11.60 22.91
C THR A 77 1.96 -11.11 21.87
N ASN A 78 1.16 -12.04 21.36
CA ASN A 78 -0.02 -11.74 20.57
C ASN A 78 -1.08 -11.09 21.47
N ALA A 79 -1.30 -9.78 21.35
CA ALA A 79 -2.45 -9.09 21.92
C ALA A 79 -3.48 -8.81 20.81
N PRO A 80 -4.74 -9.29 20.92
CA PRO A 80 -5.74 -9.09 19.87
C PRO A 80 -6.29 -7.67 19.94
N GLN A 81 -5.88 -6.80 19.02
CA GLN A 81 -6.43 -5.45 18.91
C GLN A 81 -7.78 -5.49 18.19
N LYS A 82 -8.86 -5.29 18.97
CA LYS A 82 -10.23 -5.13 18.48
C LYS A 82 -10.32 -3.96 17.48
N THR A 83 -10.68 -4.27 16.24
CA THR A 83 -10.92 -3.30 15.17
C THR A 83 -12.24 -2.57 15.37
N VAL A 84 -12.19 -1.34 15.86
CA VAL A 84 -13.33 -0.42 15.83
C VAL A 84 -13.37 0.26 14.45
N LEU A 85 -14.33 -0.12 13.63
CA LEU A 85 -14.60 0.46 12.31
C LEU A 85 -15.13 1.90 12.47
N ARG A 86 -14.25 2.90 12.44
CA ARG A 86 -14.67 4.30 12.35
C ARG A 86 -14.96 4.67 10.89
N LYS A 87 -16.24 4.93 10.57
CA LYS A 87 -16.66 5.58 9.31
C LYS A 87 -15.96 6.94 9.19
N ARG A 88 -15.00 7.05 8.27
CA ARG A 88 -14.35 8.32 7.94
C ARG A 88 -15.23 9.04 6.90
N ARG A 89 -15.72 10.24 7.24
CA ARG A 89 -16.30 11.15 6.26
C ARG A 89 -15.15 11.72 5.42
N TYR A 90 -15.23 11.57 4.10
CA TYR A 90 -14.32 12.22 3.16
C TYR A 90 -14.95 13.56 2.74
N PRO A 91 -14.33 14.71 3.01
CA PRO A 91 -14.72 15.94 2.35
C PRO A 91 -14.32 15.85 0.87
N ALA A 92 -15.25 16.19 0.00
CA ALA A 92 -14.97 16.42 -1.40
C ALA A 92 -14.08 17.67 -1.55
N THR A 93 -13.29 17.69 -2.63
CA THR A 93 -12.62 18.84 -3.27
C THR A 93 -11.12 19.02 -3.00
N GLY A 94 -10.36 18.93 -4.09
CA GLY A 94 -9.28 19.88 -4.41
C GLY A 94 -7.87 19.48 -4.03
N THR A 95 -7.11 18.99 -5.01
CA THR A 95 -5.69 18.58 -4.95
C THR A 95 -5.49 17.19 -4.35
N ALA A 96 -4.93 16.27 -5.14
CA ALA A 96 -4.56 14.94 -4.67
C ALA A 96 -3.45 15.07 -3.62
N SER A 97 -3.84 15.22 -2.35
CA SER A 97 -2.90 15.24 -1.23
C SER A 97 -2.12 13.93 -1.25
N ILE A 98 -0.83 14.01 -1.60
CA ILE A 98 0.07 12.85 -1.59
C ILE A 98 0.16 12.36 -0.15
N ILE A 99 -0.33 11.15 0.10
CA ILE A 99 -0.26 10.53 1.43
C ILE A 99 1.11 9.86 1.55
N VAL A 100 1.98 10.43 2.39
CA VAL A 100 3.31 9.87 2.71
C VAL A 100 3.19 8.98 3.94
N LEU A 101 3.56 7.70 3.82
CA LEU A 101 3.39 6.70 4.88
C LEU A 101 4.13 7.11 6.17
N ARG A 102 5.37 7.57 6.04
CA ARG A 102 6.21 8.03 7.16
C ARG A 102 5.51 9.14 7.96
N GLN A 103 4.90 10.11 7.29
CA GLN A 103 4.20 11.21 7.95
C GLN A 103 2.97 10.72 8.72
N VAL A 104 2.19 9.82 8.11
CA VAL A 104 1.02 9.21 8.76
C VAL A 104 1.42 8.46 10.04
N LEU A 105 2.52 7.71 10.01
CA LEU A 105 3.01 6.98 11.17
C LEU A 105 3.48 7.92 12.30
N ILE A 106 4.24 8.96 11.97
CA ILE A 106 4.68 9.97 12.94
C ILE A 106 3.47 10.64 13.61
N GLN A 107 2.47 11.07 12.81
CA GLN A 107 1.24 11.68 13.33
C GLN A 107 0.47 10.74 14.26
N ARG A 108 0.36 9.46 13.92
CA ARG A 108 -0.31 8.46 14.78
C ARG A 108 0.43 8.27 16.10
N GLN A 109 1.76 8.15 16.06
CA GLN A 109 2.57 7.99 17.26
C GLN A 109 2.43 9.21 18.20
N GLN A 110 2.48 10.42 17.66
CA GLN A 110 2.27 11.66 18.43
C GLN A 110 0.88 11.69 19.07
N LYS A 111 -0.16 11.31 18.32
CA LYS A 111 -1.53 11.26 18.85
C LYS A 111 -1.67 10.25 20.00
N HIS A 112 -1.01 9.09 19.92
CA HIS A 112 -1.02 8.12 21.01
C HIS A 112 -0.28 8.62 22.25
N LYS A 113 0.82 9.38 22.09
CA LYS A 113 1.55 9.99 23.21
C LYS A 113 0.82 11.16 23.87
N ALA A 114 -0.06 11.85 23.14
CA ALA A 114 -0.81 13.00 23.62
C ALA A 114 -2.21 12.66 24.21
N SER A 115 -2.58 11.38 24.26
CA SER A 115 -3.79 10.94 24.96
C SER A 115 -3.43 10.66 26.42
N PRO A 116 -4.11 11.29 27.41
CA PRO A 116 -3.90 11.02 28.83
C PRO A 116 -4.28 9.59 29.21
#